data_AF-A0A1I2MZM6-F1
#
_entry.id   AF-A0A1I2MZM6-F1
#
_cell.length_a   1.000
_cell.length_b   1.000
_cell.length_c   1.000
_cell.angle_alpha   90.00
_cell.angle_beta   90.00
_cell.angle_gamma   90.00
#
_symmetry.space_group_name_H-M   'P 1'
#
loop_
_entity.id
_entity.type
_entity.pdbx_description
1 polymer ?
#
loop_
_entity_poly.entity_id
_entity_poly.type
_entity_poly.pdbx_seq_one_letter_code
_entity_poly.pdbx_strand_id
1 'polypeptide(L)'
;MRKQHERGISLIGLIIVIAILGCVGLVAAQVLPTFLEYRTIMNAIEHAKKDGGGSAKGIIDSYNKSVEVGYITSLKSNELIIERLGGETEISFAYEKKIPLVGPASLLLEYEGTTAKAGAKKKVEE
;
A
#
# COMPACT_ATOMS: atom_id res chain seq x y z
N MET A 1 24.58 -49.84 -20.17
CA MET A 1 24.77 -48.47 -19.64
C MET A 1 23.57 -47.64 -20.08
N ARG A 2 22.69 -47.20 -19.15
CA ARG A 2 21.54 -46.36 -19.49
C ARG A 2 22.03 -44.94 -19.79
N LYS A 3 21.92 -44.48 -21.04
CA LYS A 3 22.15 -43.06 -21.39
C LYS A 3 21.03 -42.22 -20.78
N GLN A 4 21.33 -41.50 -19.69
CA GLN A 4 20.50 -40.37 -19.26
C GLN A 4 20.52 -39.35 -20.39
N HIS A 5 19.37 -39.11 -21.01
CA HIS A 5 19.20 -37.98 -21.89
C HIS A 5 19.08 -36.75 -21.00
N GLU A 6 20.11 -35.91 -20.99
CA GLU A 6 20.01 -34.59 -20.36
C GLU A 6 18.99 -33.77 -21.15
N ARG A 7 17.84 -33.54 -20.52
CA ARG A 7 16.80 -32.66 -21.06
C ARG A 7 17.16 -31.24 -20.67
N GLY A 8 17.95 -30.57 -21.52
CA GLY A 8 18.16 -29.13 -21.41
C GLY A 8 16.87 -28.34 -21.64
N ILE A 9 16.82 -27.10 -21.16
CA ILE A 9 15.74 -26.17 -21.49
C ILE A 9 15.80 -25.88 -22.99
N SER A 10 14.67 -26.06 -23.68
CA SER A 10 14.53 -25.65 -25.08
C SER A 10 14.62 -24.13 -25.20
N LEU A 11 15.21 -23.61 -26.28
CA LEU A 11 15.24 -22.17 -26.58
C LEU A 11 13.83 -21.56 -26.55
N ILE A 12 12.82 -22.29 -27.04
CA ILE A 12 11.42 -21.86 -27.01
C ILE A 12 10.92 -21.78 -25.57
N GLY A 13 11.26 -22.78 -24.74
CA GLY A 13 10.94 -22.76 -23.31
C GLY A 13 11.59 -21.57 -22.59
N LEU A 14 12.84 -21.24 -22.93
CA LEU A 14 13.55 -20.09 -22.37
C LEU A 14 12.86 -18.77 -22.74
N ILE A 15 12.46 -18.59 -24.01
CA ILE A 15 11.75 -17.39 -24.47
C ILE A 15 10.42 -17.22 -23.73
N ILE A 16 9.66 -18.30 -23.56
CA ILE A 16 8.39 -18.26 -22.83
C ILE A 16 8.61 -17.84 -21.37
N VAL A 17 9.62 -18.39 -20.70
CA VAL A 17 9.95 -18.02 -19.32
C VAL A 17 10.33 -16.54 -19.23
N ILE A 18 11.17 -16.04 -20.14
CA ILE A 18 11.54 -14.63 -20.19
C ILE A 18 10.31 -13.74 -20.41
N ALA A 19 9.40 -14.13 -21.32
CA ALA A 19 8.17 -13.38 -21.57
C ALA A 19 7.29 -13.30 -20.32
N ILE A 20 7.10 -14.41 -19.61
CA ILE A 20 6.33 -14.45 -18.36
C ILE A 20 6.98 -13.57 -17.30
N LEU A 21 8.30 -13.70 -17.09
CA LEU A 21 9.04 -12.88 -16.13
C LEU A 21 8.98 -11.40 -16.50
N GLY A 22 9.01 -11.05 -17.78
CA GLY A 22 8.84 -9.67 -18.26
C GLY A 22 7.47 -9.11 -17.91
N CYS A 23 6.40 -9.87 -18.13
CA CYS A 23 5.04 -9.46 -17.74
C CYS A 23 4.91 -9.27 -16.22
N VAL A 24 5.41 -10.22 -15.42
CA VAL A 24 5.41 -10.12 -13.95
C VAL A 24 6.24 -8.92 -13.48
N GLY A 25 7.41 -8.72 -14.09
CA GLY A 25 8.31 -7.60 -13.77
C GLY A 25 7.66 -6.25 -14.04
N LEU A 26 6.93 -6.09 -15.15
CA LEU A 26 6.20 -4.87 -15.46
C LEU A 26 5.11 -4.57 -14.43
N VAL A 27 4.33 -5.58 -14.03
CA VAL A 27 3.30 -5.41 -12.99
C VAL A 27 3.96 -5.04 -11.66
N ALA A 28 5.01 -5.75 -11.25
CA ALA A 28 5.73 -5.47 -10.01
C ALA A 28 6.31 -4.05 -9.97
N ALA A 29 6.86 -3.58 -11.11
CA ALA A 29 7.39 -2.22 -11.23
C ALA A 29 6.31 -1.15 -11.04
N GLN A 30 5.05 -1.41 -11.40
CA GLN A 30 3.94 -0.49 -11.17
C GLN A 30 3.38 -0.55 -9.74
N VAL A 31 3.41 -1.71 -9.09
CA VAL A 31 2.96 -1.88 -7.70
C VAL A 31 3.96 -1.27 -6.70
N LEU A 32 5.25 -1.29 -7.01
CA LEU A 32 6.28 -0.77 -6.12
C LEU A 32 6.05 0.70 -5.70
N PRO A 33 5.85 1.67 -6.62
CA PRO A 33 5.61 3.06 -6.22
C PRO A 33 4.33 3.24 -5.40
N THR A 34 3.27 2.47 -5.66
CA THR A 34 2.03 2.57 -4.86
C THR A 34 2.22 2.01 -3.45
N PHE A 35 3.01 0.95 -3.32
CA PHE A 35 3.39 0.42 -2.01
C PHE A 35 4.26 1.40 -1.22
N LEU A 36 5.22 2.08 -1.88
CA LEU A 36 6.02 3.11 -1.24
C LEU A 36 5.15 4.28 -0.75
N GLU A 37 4.20 4.74 -1.56
CA GLU A 37 3.23 5.77 -1.15
C GLU A 37 2.42 5.32 0.08
N TYR A 38 1.90 4.08 0.08
CA TYR A 38 1.22 3.51 1.24
C TYR A 38 2.08 3.54 2.52
N ARG A 39 3.36 3.17 2.42
CA ARG A 39 4.30 3.22 3.55
C ARG A 39 4.51 4.65 4.04
N THR A 40 4.61 5.62 3.13
CA THR A 40 4.71 7.05 3.46
C THR A 40 3.46 7.54 4.19
N ILE A 41 2.26 7.14 3.74
CA ILE A 41 0.99 7.48 4.40
C ILE A 41 0.93 6.88 5.82
N MET A 42 1.31 5.61 5.98
CA MET A 42 1.35 4.96 7.29
C MET A 42 2.24 5.74 8.28
N ASN A 43 3.44 6.11 7.83
CA ASN A 43 4.35 6.92 8.65
C ASN A 43 3.77 8.32 8.93
N ALA A 44 3.09 8.93 7.97
CA ALA A 44 2.46 10.23 8.11
C ALA A 44 1.36 10.23 9.17
N ILE A 45 0.48 9.22 9.20
CA ILE A 45 -0.57 9.14 10.22
C ILE A 45 0.01 8.84 11.61
N GLU A 46 1.07 8.03 11.70
CA GLU A 46 1.76 7.77 12.96
C GLU A 46 2.43 9.05 13.50
N HIS A 47 3.01 9.85 12.62
CA HIS A 47 3.60 11.14 12.99
C HIS A 47 2.52 12.15 13.39
N ALA A 48 1.44 12.26 12.63
CA ALA A 48 0.31 13.14 12.92
C ALA A 48 -0.36 12.81 14.26
N LYS A 49 -0.46 11.53 14.62
CA LYS A 49 -0.96 11.09 15.95
C LYS A 49 -0.08 11.61 17.09
N LYS A 50 1.25 11.60 16.92
CA LYS A 50 2.21 12.07 17.92
C LYS A 50 2.21 13.59 18.04
N ASP A 51 2.20 14.29 16.91
CA ASP A 51 2.39 15.74 16.84
C ASP A 51 1.08 16.53 17.03
N GLY A 52 -0.06 15.96 16.66
CA GLY A 52 -1.36 16.64 16.64
C GLY A 52 -1.96 16.94 18.02
N GLY A 53 -1.27 16.59 19.11
CA GLY A 53 -1.66 16.93 20.48
C GLY A 53 -3.05 16.42 20.87
N GLY A 54 -3.50 15.32 20.25
CA GLY A 54 -4.83 14.75 20.46
C GLY A 54 -5.99 15.52 19.84
N SER A 55 -5.77 16.67 19.19
CA SER A 55 -6.79 17.45 18.49
C SER A 55 -6.96 16.98 17.04
N ALA A 56 -8.21 16.83 16.58
CA ALA A 56 -8.49 16.48 15.18
C ALA A 56 -7.87 17.51 14.22
N LYS A 57 -7.96 18.82 14.53
CA LYS A 57 -7.34 19.87 13.71
C LYS A 57 -5.81 19.76 13.69
N GLY A 58 -5.19 19.51 14.84
CA GLY A 58 -3.73 19.36 14.92
C GLY A 58 -3.23 18.16 14.12
N ILE A 59 -3.97 17.06 14.16
CA ILE A 59 -3.70 15.85 13.35
C ILE A 59 -3.78 16.17 11.86
N ILE A 60 -4.86 16.82 11.40
CA ILE A 60 -5.01 17.21 10.00
C ILE A 60 -3.89 18.15 9.55
N ASP A 61 -3.57 19.17 10.36
CA ASP A 61 -2.51 20.14 10.04
C ASP A 61 -1.12 19.46 9.98
N SER A 62 -0.84 18.49 10.86
CA SER A 62 0.40 17.70 10.83
C SER A 62 0.46 16.77 9.62
N TYR A 63 -0.61 16.04 9.35
CA TYR A 63 -0.70 15.15 8.18
C TYR A 63 -0.56 15.91 6.86
N ASN A 64 -1.16 17.09 6.73
CA ASN A 64 -1.01 17.96 5.55
C ASN A 64 0.45 18.29 5.22
N LYS A 65 1.28 18.53 6.24
CA LYS A 65 2.73 18.76 6.06
C LYS A 65 3.42 17.51 5.54
N SER A 66 3.06 16.34 6.07
CA SER A 66 3.59 15.06 5.59
C SER A 66 3.16 14.76 4.15
N VAL A 67 1.94 15.13 3.75
CA VAL A 67 1.46 15.02 2.36
C VAL A 67 2.32 15.84 1.40
N GLU A 68 2.59 17.10 1.76
CA GLU A 68 3.39 18.02 0.95
C GLU A 68 4.83 17.52 0.76
N VAL A 69 5.47 17.05 1.84
CA VAL A 69 6.86 16.55 1.80
C VAL A 69 6.96 15.14 1.20
N GLY A 70 5.97 14.29 1.45
CA GLY A 70 5.97 12.88 1.06
C GLY A 70 5.44 12.61 -0.35
N TYR A 71 5.05 13.67 -1.10
CA TYR A 71 4.42 13.57 -2.41
C TYR A 71 3.20 12.62 -2.44
N ILE A 72 2.40 12.65 -1.37
CA ILE A 72 1.18 11.82 -1.27
C ILE A 72 0.11 12.45 -2.17
N THR A 73 -0.44 11.68 -3.08
CA THR A 73 -1.50 12.12 -4.02
C THR A 73 -2.77 11.29 -3.91
N SER A 74 -2.65 10.10 -3.31
CA SER A 74 -3.70 9.09 -3.25
C SER A 74 -4.72 9.27 -2.14
N LEU A 75 -4.32 9.92 -1.04
CA LEU A 75 -5.14 10.02 0.16
C LEU A 75 -5.11 11.44 0.69
N LYS A 76 -6.28 12.09 0.66
CA LYS A 76 -6.49 13.43 1.21
C LYS A 76 -6.79 13.36 2.70
N SER A 77 -6.50 14.44 3.38
CA SER A 77 -6.62 14.54 4.84
C SER A 77 -8.06 14.40 5.34
N ASN A 78 -9.05 14.74 4.51
CA ASN A 78 -10.47 14.57 4.82
C ASN A 78 -10.98 13.13 4.66
N GLU A 79 -10.17 12.23 4.09
CA GLU A 79 -10.45 10.79 3.98
C GLU A 79 -9.90 10.02 5.20
N LEU A 80 -9.20 10.71 6.11
CA LEU A 80 -8.78 10.14 7.38
C LEU A 80 -9.96 10.03 8.34
N ILE A 81 -10.06 8.88 8.97
CA ILE A 81 -11.01 8.64 10.07
C ILE A 81 -10.23 8.84 11.37
N ILE A 82 -10.68 9.80 12.18
CA ILE A 82 -10.05 10.15 13.46
C ILE A 82 -11.05 9.85 14.58
N GLU A 83 -10.75 8.83 15.38
CA GLU A 83 -11.59 8.38 16.48
C GLU A 83 -10.87 8.53 17.82
N ARG A 84 -11.64 8.68 18.90
CA ARG A 84 -11.11 8.64 20.27
C ARG A 84 -11.75 7.49 21.02
N LEU A 85 -11.00 6.40 21.17
CA LEU A 85 -11.45 5.18 21.83
C LEU A 85 -10.66 5.01 23.13
N GLY A 86 -11.36 4.95 24.26
CA GLY A 86 -10.74 4.70 25.58
C GLY A 86 -9.71 5.76 26.00
N GLY A 87 -9.79 6.99 25.49
CA GLY A 87 -8.85 8.07 25.78
C GLY A 87 -7.61 8.10 24.89
N GLU A 88 -7.43 7.13 23.98
CA GLU A 88 -6.41 7.21 22.92
C GLU A 88 -7.04 7.66 21.60
N THR A 89 -6.34 8.51 20.85
CA THR A 89 -6.73 8.86 19.49
C THR A 89 -6.26 7.78 18.52
N GLU A 90 -7.18 7.27 17.71
CA GLU A 90 -6.93 6.38 16.59
C GLU A 90 -7.12 7.14 15.28
N ILE A 91 -6.24 6.87 14.33
CA ILE A 91 -6.30 7.40 12.97
C ILE A 91 -6.25 6.21 12.04
N SER A 92 -7.19 6.13 11.11
CA SER A 92 -7.26 5.10 10.09
C SER A 92 -7.61 5.67 8.72
N PHE A 93 -7.36 4.86 7.69
CA PHE A 93 -7.68 5.17 6.29
C PHE A 93 -7.93 3.89 5.50
N ALA A 94 -8.68 4.04 4.41
CA ALA A 94 -8.83 3.04 3.36
C ALA A 94 -8.97 3.73 2.00
N TYR A 95 -8.26 3.25 0.97
CA TYR A 95 -8.38 3.77 -0.40
C TYR A 95 -8.02 2.72 -1.45
N GLU A 96 -8.46 2.96 -2.68
CA GLU A 96 -8.19 2.11 -3.83
C GLU A 96 -7.21 2.77 -4.81
N LYS A 97 -6.31 1.95 -5.38
CA LYS A 97 -5.46 2.31 -6.52
C LYS A 97 -5.76 1.41 -7.69
N LYS A 98 -6.38 1.98 -8.71
CA LYS A 98 -6.58 1.32 -10.00
C LYS A 98 -5.46 1.68 -10.97
N ILE A 99 -4.72 0.68 -11.41
CA ILE A 99 -3.61 0.82 -12.35
C ILE A 99 -4.00 0.15 -13.67
N PRO A 100 -4.13 0.90 -14.78
CA PRO A 100 -4.40 0.30 -16.09
C PRO A 100 -3.18 -0.50 -16.56
N LEU A 101 -3.41 -1.73 -17.03
CA LEU A 101 -2.34 -2.60 -17.54
C LEU A 101 -2.33 -2.58 -19.07
N VAL A 102 -3.30 -3.25 -19.71
CA VAL A 102 -3.40 -3.34 -21.17
C VAL A 102 -4.85 -3.54 -21.61
N GLY A 103 -5.30 -2.77 -22.59
CA GLY A 103 -6.69 -2.82 -23.05
C GLY A 103 -7.68 -2.60 -21.89
N PRO A 104 -8.71 -3.44 -21.73
CA PRO A 104 -9.66 -3.33 -20.61
C PRO A 104 -9.12 -3.88 -19.28
N ALA A 105 -7.89 -4.44 -19.26
CA ALA A 105 -7.32 -5.05 -18.06
C ALA A 105 -6.67 -4.00 -17.15
N SER A 106 -6.98 -4.08 -15.85
CA SER A 106 -6.40 -3.23 -14.81
C SER A 106 -6.07 -4.05 -13.56
N LEU A 107 -5.07 -3.60 -12.82
CA LEU A 107 -4.80 -4.03 -11.46
C LEU A 107 -5.53 -3.11 -10.47
N LEU A 108 -6.19 -3.69 -9.48
CA LEU A 108 -6.78 -2.96 -8.36
C LEU A 108 -5.99 -3.33 -7.10
N LEU A 109 -5.54 -2.31 -6.37
CA LEU A 109 -4.92 -2.47 -5.06
C LEU A 109 -5.76 -1.73 -4.03
N GLU A 110 -6.15 -2.45 -2.98
CA GLU A 110 -6.90 -1.91 -1.85
C GLU A 110 -5.93 -1.75 -0.69
N TYR A 111 -5.79 -0.51 -0.21
CA TYR A 111 -4.87 -0.16 0.87
C TYR A 111 -5.66 0.29 2.09
N GLU A 112 -5.31 -0.28 3.23
CA GLU A 112 -5.85 0.11 4.53
C GLU A 112 -4.74 0.28 5.56
N GLY A 113 -4.97 1.17 6.52
CA GLY A 113 -4.03 1.41 7.60
C GLY A 113 -4.71 1.98 8.83
N THR A 114 -4.16 1.66 10.00
CA THR A 114 -4.59 2.24 11.27
C THR A 114 -3.43 2.36 12.24
N THR A 115 -3.52 3.35 13.12
CA THR A 115 -2.65 3.52 14.29
C THR A 115 -3.18 2.84 15.56
N ALA A 116 -4.24 2.02 15.45
CA ALA A 116 -4.70 1.15 16.53
C ALA A 116 -3.58 0.22 16.98
N LYS A 117 -3.43 0.04 18.30
CA LYS A 117 -2.65 -1.08 18.82
C LYS A 117 -3.35 -2.38 18.41
N ALA A 118 -2.59 -3.42 18.08
CA ALA A 118 -3.05 -4.67 17.45
C ALA A 118 -4.15 -5.47 18.20
N GLY A 119 -4.67 -4.98 19.35
CA GLY A 119 -5.83 -5.52 20.05
C GLY A 119 -7.14 -4.73 19.87
N ALA A 120 -7.12 -3.54 19.28
CA ALA A 120 -8.31 -2.66 19.13
C ALA A 120 -9.14 -2.97 17.87
N LYS A 121 -8.50 -3.40 16.77
CA LYS A 121 -9.21 -3.80 15.53
C LYS A 121 -10.29 -4.87 15.76
N LYS A 122 -10.07 -5.79 16.72
CA LYS A 122 -10.99 -6.92 16.98
C LYS A 122 -12.32 -6.55 17.62
N LYS A 123 -12.47 -5.36 18.22
CA LYS A 123 -13.64 -5.01 19.03
C LYS A 123 -14.69 -4.19 18.29
N VAL A 124 -14.40 -3.75 17.06
CA VAL A 124 -15.31 -2.90 16.26
C VAL A 124 -16.11 -3.73 15.24
N GLU A 125 -15.69 -4.97 14.96
CA GLU A 125 -16.40 -5.94 14.10
C GLU A 125 -17.33 -6.92 14.87
N GLU A 126 -17.45 -6.82 16.20
CA GLU A 126 -18.43 -7.59 17.02
C GLU A 126 -19.62 -6.74 17.46
#